data_AF-A0A354J2H4-F1
#
_entry.id   AF-A0A354J2H4-F1
#
_cell.length_a   1.000
_cell.length_b   1.000
_cell.length_c   1.000
_cell.angle_alpha   90.00
_cell.angle_beta   90.00
_cell.angle_gamma   90.00
#
_symmetry.space_group_name_H-M   'P 1'
#
loop_
_entity.id
_entity.type
_entity.pdbx_description
1 polymer ?
#
loop_
_entity_poly.entity_id
_entity_poly.type
_entity_poly.pdbx_seq_one_letter_code
_entity_poly.pdbx_strand_id
1 'polypeptide(L)'
;MTEEERYKIISEDYADLLNKYNENPVFLKRYGEDVTNLIINRQYAVLYVPVSRFTERALSEFIFPAIPSLYGLTSKASLEASGITTLRKIPNLNLRGEGTLIGIVDTGIDYTNPVFRYADGSTKIAALWDQMVDTGNYPEGFFYGTEYTREQINTALNSDDPLRIVNSTDDIGHGTMLAGIAAGVESPANDFYGVAPLAELAVVKLKPAKIFLKKFFRIPGDAICYQENDIMTGVKYLIRMAERVKKPIAICIALGSSFSSHEGADYLSDFLSIQGTEVGNAIVISAGNEGNNKRHYSGSVDPKQGYDTVELNVGENEGGFSMELWGSAVAIFSIDILSPSGEYIPRITGGLEGSRVISFLYEKTVLNIDYQLNEIHSGNPVYLIRFQDPAPGIWRIRVYARSDMKVDFHIWLPMGDFISDNTYFIRPDPFTTVLQPGNATVPMCVTAYDDANQGRYLEASKGFTRMNRVVPDFAAPGVNVIAPTLTKEFRPFSGTGVAAAHTAGVAAMLLEWGIVHGNIP
;
A
#
# COMPACT_ATOMS: atom_id res chain seq x y z
N MET A 1 -24.78 -7.99 -12.33
CA MET A 1 -24.69 -7.96 -10.86
C MET A 1 -25.96 -7.34 -10.32
N THR A 2 -26.62 -7.95 -9.34
CA THR A 2 -27.85 -7.44 -8.69
C THR A 2 -27.52 -6.39 -7.62
N GLU A 3 -28.53 -5.64 -7.14
CA GLU A 3 -28.36 -4.70 -6.02
C GLU A 3 -27.90 -5.40 -4.73
N GLU A 4 -28.39 -6.62 -4.50
CA GLU A 4 -27.95 -7.48 -3.39
C GLU A 4 -26.47 -7.87 -3.52
N GLU A 5 -26.00 -8.20 -4.72
CA GLU A 5 -24.59 -8.50 -4.96
C GLU A 5 -23.70 -7.26 -4.78
N ARG A 6 -24.17 -6.07 -5.16
CA ARG A 6 -23.48 -4.80 -4.89
C ARG A 6 -23.35 -4.52 -3.40
N TYR A 7 -24.40 -4.76 -2.61
CA TYR A 7 -24.37 -4.56 -1.15
C TYR A 7 -23.20 -5.32 -0.50
N LYS A 8 -22.89 -6.53 -0.99
CA LYS A 8 -21.79 -7.36 -0.48
C LYS A 8 -20.40 -6.75 -0.68
N ILE A 9 -20.22 -5.94 -1.73
CA ILE A 9 -18.94 -5.28 -2.03
C ILE A 9 -18.62 -4.20 -0.99
N ILE A 10 -19.62 -3.39 -0.65
CA ILE A 10 -19.44 -2.19 0.18
C ILE A 10 -19.73 -2.42 1.66
N SER A 11 -20.55 -3.40 2.01
CA SER A 11 -20.99 -3.63 3.40
C SER A 11 -19.90 -4.21 4.29
N GLU A 12 -19.89 -3.77 5.54
CA GLU A 12 -19.10 -4.34 6.65
C GLU A 12 -19.58 -5.74 7.08
N ASP A 13 -20.76 -6.17 6.61
CA ASP A 13 -21.30 -7.51 6.88
C ASP A 13 -20.59 -8.62 6.07
N TYR A 14 -19.75 -8.24 5.12
CA TYR A 14 -19.05 -9.14 4.22
C TYR A 14 -17.54 -8.89 4.25
N ALA A 15 -16.78 -9.98 4.39
CA ALA A 15 -15.35 -10.02 4.24
C ALA A 15 -14.94 -10.20 2.78
N ASP A 16 -13.93 -9.44 2.37
CA ASP A 16 -13.35 -9.51 1.04
C ASP A 16 -12.17 -10.50 1.09
N LEU A 17 -12.16 -11.45 0.16
CA LEU A 17 -11.09 -12.43 0.01
C LEU A 17 -10.55 -12.40 -1.41
N LEU A 18 -9.24 -12.34 -1.56
CA LEU A 18 -8.59 -12.44 -2.86
C LEU A 18 -8.48 -13.90 -3.30
N ASN A 19 -8.74 -14.15 -4.58
CA ASN A 19 -8.62 -15.48 -5.16
C ASN A 19 -7.89 -15.45 -6.51
N LYS A 20 -6.83 -16.24 -6.63
CA LYS A 20 -6.17 -16.53 -7.91
C LYS A 20 -6.91 -17.68 -8.60
N TYR A 21 -7.85 -17.34 -9.48
CA TYR A 21 -8.74 -18.31 -10.15
C TYR A 21 -8.27 -18.68 -11.56
N ASN A 22 -7.40 -17.88 -12.20
CA ASN A 22 -6.81 -18.16 -13.52
C ASN A 22 -7.83 -18.59 -14.59
N GLU A 23 -8.90 -17.80 -14.78
CA GLU A 23 -10.01 -18.09 -15.70
C GLU A 23 -10.70 -19.44 -15.50
N ASN A 24 -10.48 -20.08 -14.34
CA ASN A 24 -11.12 -21.35 -13.99
C ASN A 24 -12.14 -21.14 -12.87
N PRO A 25 -13.44 -21.04 -13.19
CA PRO A 25 -14.51 -20.78 -12.22
C PRO A 25 -14.62 -21.84 -11.11
N VAL A 26 -14.05 -23.04 -11.30
CA VAL A 26 -14.04 -24.09 -10.27
C VAL A 26 -13.35 -23.60 -8.99
N PHE A 27 -12.32 -22.76 -9.09
CA PHE A 27 -11.64 -22.22 -7.92
C PHE A 27 -12.51 -21.23 -7.13
N LEU A 28 -13.40 -20.50 -7.80
CA LEU A 28 -14.36 -19.60 -7.14
C LEU A 28 -15.43 -20.41 -6.38
N LYS A 29 -15.91 -21.51 -6.98
CA LYS A 29 -16.95 -22.37 -6.40
C LYS A 29 -16.53 -23.08 -5.10
N ARG A 30 -15.23 -23.19 -4.83
CA ARG A 30 -14.70 -23.79 -3.58
C ARG A 30 -15.20 -23.06 -2.32
N TYR A 31 -15.59 -21.80 -2.44
CA TYR A 31 -16.06 -20.98 -1.32
C TYR A 31 -17.59 -20.98 -1.15
N GLY A 32 -18.30 -21.66 -2.06
CA GLY A 32 -19.76 -21.77 -2.17
C GLY A 32 -20.23 -21.55 -3.61
N GLU A 33 -21.34 -22.19 -4.02
CA GLU A 33 -21.86 -22.08 -5.40
C GLU A 33 -22.40 -20.69 -5.73
N ASP A 34 -22.86 -19.92 -4.73
CA ASP A 34 -23.47 -18.59 -4.87
C ASP A 34 -22.61 -17.44 -4.31
N VAL A 35 -21.28 -17.60 -4.26
CA VAL A 35 -20.40 -16.54 -3.76
C VAL A 35 -20.31 -15.41 -4.77
N THR A 36 -20.78 -14.23 -4.37
CA THR A 36 -20.63 -12.99 -5.12
C THR A 36 -19.15 -12.71 -5.31
N ASN A 37 -18.77 -12.35 -6.54
CA ASN A 37 -17.39 -12.08 -6.89
C ASN A 37 -17.25 -10.88 -7.82
N LEU A 38 -16.10 -10.22 -7.74
CA LEU A 38 -15.68 -9.16 -8.64
C LEU A 38 -14.40 -9.60 -9.35
N ILE A 39 -14.49 -9.83 -10.67
CA ILE A 39 -13.33 -10.21 -11.48
C ILE A 39 -12.42 -9.00 -11.64
N ILE A 40 -11.16 -9.11 -11.21
CA ILE A 40 -10.15 -8.06 -11.39
C ILE A 40 -9.56 -8.19 -12.80
N ASN A 41 -9.02 -9.36 -13.12
CA ASN A 41 -8.47 -9.70 -14.44
C ASN A 41 -8.61 -11.20 -14.69
N ARG A 42 -7.90 -11.74 -15.69
CA ARG A 42 -7.89 -13.18 -15.99
C ARG A 42 -7.41 -14.06 -14.83
N GLN A 43 -6.60 -13.52 -13.93
CA GLN A 43 -5.97 -14.30 -12.85
C GLN A 43 -6.67 -14.13 -11.51
N TYR A 44 -7.15 -12.92 -11.20
CA TYR A 44 -7.60 -12.54 -9.86
C TYR A 44 -9.07 -12.14 -9.82
N ALA A 45 -9.73 -12.54 -8.75
CA ALA A 45 -11.08 -12.12 -8.40
C ALA A 45 -11.15 -11.82 -6.89
N VAL A 46 -12.06 -10.92 -6.51
CA VAL A 46 -12.46 -10.71 -5.12
C VAL A 46 -13.71 -11.54 -4.85
N LEU A 47 -13.72 -12.28 -3.75
CA LEU A 47 -14.85 -13.04 -3.25
C LEU A 47 -15.41 -12.34 -2.01
N TYR A 48 -16.74 -12.28 -1.89
CA TYR A 48 -17.41 -11.67 -0.74
C TYR A 48 -18.11 -12.74 0.07
N VAL A 49 -17.66 -12.96 1.31
CA VAL A 49 -18.22 -13.96 2.23
C VAL A 49 -18.77 -13.28 3.48
N PRO A 50 -19.84 -13.79 4.13
CA PRO A 50 -20.33 -13.20 5.37
C PRO A 50 -19.21 -13.08 6.41
N VAL A 51 -19.11 -11.92 7.07
CA VAL A 51 -18.07 -11.64 8.07
C VAL A 51 -18.10 -12.63 9.24
N SER A 52 -19.25 -13.24 9.52
CA SER A 52 -19.41 -14.31 10.50
C SER A 52 -18.59 -15.58 10.20
N ARG A 53 -18.18 -15.78 8.95
CA ARG A 53 -17.23 -16.84 8.55
C ARG A 53 -15.76 -16.44 8.76
N PHE A 54 -15.48 -15.17 9.00
CA PHE A 54 -14.13 -14.66 9.19
C PHE A 54 -13.79 -14.63 10.68
N THR A 55 -13.29 -15.76 11.20
CA THR A 55 -12.97 -15.91 12.62
C THR A 55 -11.49 -15.62 12.91
N GLU A 56 -11.07 -15.68 14.18
CA GLU A 56 -9.64 -15.65 14.53
C GLU A 56 -8.84 -16.81 13.89
N ARG A 57 -9.50 -17.84 13.35
CA ARG A 57 -8.88 -18.96 12.63
C ARG A 57 -8.94 -18.80 11.11
N ALA A 58 -9.21 -17.60 10.61
CA ALA A 58 -9.36 -17.32 9.18
C ALA A 58 -8.22 -17.88 8.32
N LEU A 59 -6.97 -17.89 8.79
CA LEU A 59 -5.82 -18.47 8.07
C LEU A 59 -5.82 -20.01 7.95
N SER A 60 -6.64 -20.71 8.72
CA SER A 60 -6.86 -22.16 8.58
C SER A 60 -8.09 -22.48 7.72
N GLU A 61 -9.02 -21.53 7.60
CA GLU A 61 -10.23 -21.68 6.78
C GLU A 61 -10.02 -21.15 5.35
N PHE A 62 -9.17 -20.13 5.23
CA PHE A 62 -8.77 -19.46 4.01
C PHE A 62 -7.24 -19.56 3.87
N ILE A 63 -6.76 -19.67 2.63
CA ILE A 63 -5.32 -19.63 2.36
C ILE A 63 -4.76 -18.25 2.73
N PHE A 64 -3.52 -18.18 3.22
CA PHE A 64 -2.88 -16.93 3.65
C PHE A 64 -3.00 -15.78 2.63
N PRO A 65 -2.66 -15.97 1.34
CA PRO A 65 -2.73 -14.88 0.37
C PRO A 65 -4.17 -14.48 0.01
N ALA A 66 -5.19 -15.23 0.43
CA ALA A 66 -6.57 -14.82 0.21
C ALA A 66 -7.03 -13.71 1.16
N ILE A 67 -6.34 -13.51 2.29
CA ILE A 67 -6.65 -12.40 3.20
C ILE A 67 -5.95 -11.16 2.65
N PRO A 68 -6.69 -10.10 2.27
CA PRO A 68 -6.08 -8.88 1.72
C PRO A 68 -5.14 -8.21 2.73
N SER A 69 -4.00 -7.73 2.24
CA SER A 69 -3.07 -6.96 3.06
C SER A 69 -3.58 -5.53 3.28
N LEU A 70 -3.08 -4.88 4.34
CA LEU A 70 -3.46 -3.52 4.72
C LEU A 70 -2.35 -2.52 4.41
N TYR A 71 -2.71 -1.39 3.81
CA TYR A 71 -1.78 -0.39 3.29
C TYR A 71 -1.94 0.97 3.95
N GLY A 72 -0.81 1.62 4.24
CA GLY A 72 -0.73 2.96 4.81
C GLY A 72 -0.08 3.97 3.86
N LEU A 73 -0.18 5.26 4.20
CA LEU A 73 0.43 6.34 3.44
C LEU A 73 1.96 6.36 3.59
N THR A 74 2.67 6.87 2.58
CA THR A 74 4.14 6.89 2.55
C THR A 74 4.72 8.30 2.41
N SER A 75 3.97 9.33 2.79
CA SER A 75 4.47 10.70 2.96
C SER A 75 3.62 11.53 3.92
N LYS A 76 4.22 12.60 4.46
CA LYS A 76 3.60 13.50 5.45
C LYS A 76 4.00 14.95 5.22
N ALA A 77 3.21 15.88 5.77
CA ALA A 77 3.60 17.28 5.83
C ALA A 77 4.87 17.46 6.66
N SER A 78 5.78 18.32 6.22
CA SER A 78 7.06 18.56 6.89
C SER A 78 6.91 19.62 7.96
N LEU A 79 7.35 19.32 9.20
CA LEU A 79 7.33 20.28 10.32
C LEU A 79 8.55 21.22 10.32
N GLU A 80 9.68 20.78 9.76
CA GLU A 80 10.93 21.53 9.70
C GLU A 80 11.32 21.78 8.23
N ALA A 81 10.97 22.95 7.72
CA ALA A 81 11.32 23.35 6.35
C ALA A 81 12.75 23.92 6.32
N SER A 82 13.74 23.10 5.97
CA SER A 82 15.08 23.57 5.61
C SER A 82 15.33 23.29 4.14
N GLY A 83 15.50 24.34 3.34
CA GLY A 83 15.66 24.21 1.88
C GLY A 83 14.32 23.91 1.20
N ILE A 84 13.74 24.93 0.55
CA ILE A 84 12.53 24.76 -0.25
C ILE A 84 12.96 24.43 -1.67
N THR A 85 12.45 23.33 -2.21
CA THR A 85 12.77 22.90 -3.56
C THR A 85 11.64 23.24 -4.51
N THR A 86 11.88 24.21 -5.37
CA THR A 86 11.09 24.42 -6.57
C THR A 86 11.52 23.39 -7.61
N LEU A 87 10.56 22.67 -8.20
CA LEU A 87 10.82 21.70 -9.28
C LEU A 87 11.59 22.42 -10.40
N ARG A 88 12.62 21.79 -10.99
CA ARG A 88 13.48 22.44 -12.00
C ARG A 88 12.98 22.18 -13.42
N LYS A 89 13.00 23.20 -14.29
CA LYS A 89 12.82 23.00 -15.73
C LYS A 89 13.98 22.18 -16.30
N ILE A 90 13.69 21.12 -17.05
CA ILE A 90 14.71 20.39 -17.83
C ILE A 90 14.94 21.19 -19.13
N PRO A 91 16.06 21.91 -19.31
CA PRO A 91 16.17 22.99 -20.30
C PRO A 91 16.12 22.55 -21.77
N ASN A 92 16.31 21.25 -22.05
CA ASN A 92 16.53 20.74 -23.42
C ASN A 92 15.42 19.83 -23.94
N LEU A 93 14.40 19.54 -23.14
CA LEU A 93 13.24 18.73 -23.53
C LEU A 93 12.00 19.57 -23.25
N ASN A 94 11.34 20.07 -24.30
CA ASN A 94 10.06 20.76 -24.18
C ASN A 94 8.92 19.76 -23.92
N LEU A 95 9.13 18.83 -22.99
CA LEU A 95 8.17 17.81 -22.57
C LEU A 95 7.49 18.30 -21.30
N ARG A 96 6.17 18.21 -21.25
CA ARG A 96 5.35 18.70 -20.13
C ARG A 96 4.22 17.74 -19.76
N GLY A 97 4.23 16.54 -20.33
CA GLY A 97 3.22 15.50 -20.18
C GLY A 97 2.03 15.65 -21.14
N GLU A 98 2.13 16.45 -22.20
CA GLU A 98 1.01 16.64 -23.13
C GLU A 98 0.59 15.32 -23.79
N GLY A 99 -0.72 15.09 -23.90
CA GLY A 99 -1.25 13.85 -24.48
C GLY A 99 -1.18 12.62 -23.57
N THR A 100 -0.73 12.76 -22.31
CA THR A 100 -0.62 11.65 -21.35
C THR A 100 -1.58 11.79 -20.17
N LEU A 101 -1.77 10.68 -19.45
CA LEU A 101 -2.48 10.64 -18.17
C LEU A 101 -1.51 10.37 -17.01
N ILE A 102 -1.82 10.97 -15.86
CA ILE A 102 -1.26 10.56 -14.57
C ILE A 102 -2.41 10.02 -13.71
N GLY A 103 -2.28 8.75 -13.35
CA GLY A 103 -3.18 8.02 -12.47
C GLY A 103 -2.77 8.16 -11.01
N ILE A 104 -3.69 8.55 -10.13
CA ILE A 104 -3.47 8.59 -8.67
C ILE A 104 -4.41 7.60 -7.99
N VAL A 105 -3.87 6.65 -7.23
CA VAL A 105 -4.65 5.72 -6.39
C VAL A 105 -4.32 6.03 -4.93
N ASP A 106 -5.17 6.82 -4.26
CA ASP A 106 -4.84 7.41 -2.96
C ASP A 106 -6.09 7.89 -2.19
N THR A 107 -5.98 8.95 -1.38
CA THR A 107 -7.05 9.52 -0.53
C THR A 107 -8.12 10.31 -1.31
N GLY A 108 -7.92 10.52 -2.61
CA GLY A 108 -8.77 11.33 -3.47
C GLY A 108 -8.08 12.59 -3.97
N ILE A 109 -8.88 13.61 -4.33
CA ILE A 109 -8.37 14.92 -4.77
C ILE A 109 -9.37 16.03 -4.43
N ASP A 110 -8.89 17.17 -3.92
CA ASP A 110 -9.66 18.41 -3.92
C ASP A 110 -9.73 18.96 -5.35
N TYR A 111 -10.74 18.50 -6.10
CA TYR A 111 -10.96 18.93 -7.48
C TYR A 111 -11.24 20.43 -7.61
N THR A 112 -11.54 21.14 -6.51
CA THR A 112 -11.79 22.60 -6.51
C THR A 112 -10.51 23.41 -6.35
N ASN A 113 -9.36 22.76 -6.12
CA ASN A 113 -8.09 23.44 -5.98
C ASN A 113 -7.68 24.09 -7.33
N PRO A 114 -7.29 25.38 -7.34
CA PRO A 114 -6.90 26.08 -8.56
C PRO A 114 -5.78 25.41 -9.37
N VAL A 115 -4.90 24.64 -8.72
CA VAL A 115 -3.81 23.92 -9.40
C VAL A 115 -4.28 22.77 -10.29
N PHE A 116 -5.57 22.41 -10.25
CA PHE A 116 -6.17 21.41 -11.12
C PHE A 116 -7.12 22.03 -12.16
N ARG A 117 -7.01 23.34 -12.39
CA ARG A 117 -7.80 24.06 -13.39
C ARG A 117 -6.89 24.68 -14.44
N TYR A 118 -7.24 24.49 -15.71
CA TYR A 118 -6.61 25.20 -16.81
C TYR A 118 -6.95 26.70 -16.76
N ALA A 119 -6.22 27.49 -17.56
CA ALA A 119 -6.40 28.94 -17.62
C ALA A 119 -7.80 29.37 -18.11
N ASP A 120 -8.49 28.52 -18.87
CA ASP A 120 -9.88 28.74 -19.30
C ASP A 120 -10.91 28.39 -18.21
N GLY A 121 -10.45 27.95 -17.03
CA GLY A 121 -11.27 27.58 -15.89
C GLY A 121 -11.74 26.13 -15.89
N SER A 122 -11.51 25.36 -16.96
CA SER A 122 -11.87 23.95 -17.05
C SER A 122 -10.92 23.06 -16.24
N THR A 123 -11.38 21.89 -15.83
CA THR A 123 -10.59 20.93 -15.04
C THR A 123 -9.59 20.18 -15.90
N LYS A 124 -8.43 19.88 -15.33
CA LYS A 124 -7.46 18.92 -15.90
C LYS A 124 -7.74 17.46 -15.52
N ILE A 125 -8.73 17.23 -14.66
CA ILE A 125 -9.11 15.89 -14.21
C ILE A 125 -9.99 15.25 -15.30
N ALA A 126 -9.48 14.20 -15.93
CA ALA A 126 -10.19 13.41 -16.93
C ALA A 126 -11.31 12.58 -16.31
N ALA A 127 -11.06 11.98 -15.15
CA ALA A 127 -12.06 11.26 -14.39
C ALA A 127 -11.65 11.14 -12.90
N LEU A 128 -12.65 11.04 -12.03
CA LEU A 128 -12.51 10.78 -10.61
C LEU A 128 -13.44 9.62 -10.23
N TRP A 129 -12.89 8.53 -9.71
CA TRP A 129 -13.68 7.46 -9.11
C TRP A 129 -13.57 7.51 -7.60
N ASP A 130 -14.68 7.76 -6.93
CA ASP A 130 -14.79 7.68 -5.48
C ASP A 130 -15.40 6.34 -5.06
N GLN A 131 -14.59 5.48 -4.44
CA GLN A 131 -15.02 4.15 -4.02
C GLN A 131 -15.99 4.16 -2.82
N MET A 132 -16.12 5.27 -2.09
CA MET A 132 -17.00 5.39 -0.92
C MET A 132 -18.40 5.88 -1.29
N VAL A 133 -18.52 6.67 -2.35
CA VAL A 133 -19.77 7.33 -2.69
C VAL A 133 -20.65 6.39 -3.49
N ASP A 134 -21.79 6.02 -2.94
CA ASP A 134 -22.68 5.05 -3.57
C ASP A 134 -23.95 5.71 -4.15
N THR A 135 -23.81 6.31 -5.33
CA THR A 135 -24.95 6.94 -6.05
C THR A 135 -25.60 6.00 -7.09
N GLY A 136 -25.03 4.81 -7.29
CA GLY A 136 -25.39 3.91 -8.39
C GLY A 136 -24.73 4.24 -9.73
N ASN A 137 -24.00 5.36 -9.85
CA ASN A 137 -23.22 5.72 -11.04
C ASN A 137 -21.78 5.20 -10.95
N TYR A 138 -21.61 3.89 -10.75
CA TYR A 138 -20.29 3.26 -10.67
C TYR A 138 -19.65 3.08 -12.06
N PRO A 139 -18.31 2.97 -12.14
CA PRO A 139 -17.65 2.68 -13.41
C PRO A 139 -18.06 1.31 -13.97
N GLU A 140 -18.08 1.22 -15.30
CA GLU A 140 -18.49 0.00 -16.01
C GLU A 140 -17.66 -1.22 -15.59
N GLY A 141 -18.36 -2.25 -15.07
CA GLY A 141 -17.75 -3.51 -14.63
C GLY A 141 -17.11 -3.50 -13.23
N PHE A 142 -17.36 -2.48 -12.41
CA PHE A 142 -16.91 -2.40 -11.00
C PHE A 142 -18.05 -2.60 -9.99
N PHE A 143 -19.25 -2.09 -10.29
CA PHE A 143 -20.47 -2.29 -9.49
C PHE A 143 -20.49 -1.64 -8.10
N TYR A 144 -19.58 -0.71 -7.78
CA TYR A 144 -19.61 0.11 -6.57
C TYR A 144 -18.88 1.45 -6.76
N GLY A 145 -19.07 2.37 -5.81
CA GLY A 145 -18.54 3.73 -5.88
C GLY A 145 -19.25 4.59 -6.93
N THR A 146 -18.71 5.77 -7.18
CA THR A 146 -19.25 6.72 -8.17
C THR A 146 -18.13 7.25 -9.06
N GLU A 147 -18.30 7.11 -10.37
CA GLU A 147 -17.46 7.77 -11.37
C GLU A 147 -18.00 9.19 -11.63
N TYR A 148 -17.10 10.16 -11.61
CA TYR A 148 -17.33 11.53 -12.02
C TYR A 148 -16.48 11.84 -13.26
N THR A 149 -17.16 12.24 -14.34
CA THR A 149 -16.48 12.61 -15.60
C THR A 149 -15.97 14.05 -15.55
N ARG A 150 -15.06 14.38 -16.47
CA ARG A 150 -14.61 15.76 -16.71
C ARG A 150 -15.77 16.75 -16.83
N GLU A 151 -16.82 16.39 -17.55
CA GLU A 151 -17.97 17.25 -17.80
C GLU A 151 -18.74 17.52 -16.50
N GLN A 152 -18.92 16.50 -15.66
CA GLN A 152 -19.56 16.66 -14.35
C GLN A 152 -18.71 17.52 -13.41
N ILE A 153 -17.39 17.33 -13.40
CA ILE A 153 -16.45 18.14 -12.62
C ILE A 153 -16.48 19.60 -13.09
N ASN A 154 -16.45 19.85 -14.40
CA ASN A 154 -16.59 21.22 -14.94
C ASN A 154 -17.94 21.85 -14.59
N THR A 155 -19.02 21.07 -14.62
CA THR A 155 -20.35 21.53 -14.20
C THR A 155 -20.34 21.89 -12.71
N ALA A 156 -19.70 21.07 -11.87
CA ALA A 156 -19.54 21.34 -10.44
C ALA A 156 -18.70 22.60 -10.18
N LEU A 157 -17.60 22.79 -10.90
CA LEU A 157 -16.72 23.96 -10.76
C LEU A 157 -17.38 25.30 -11.12
N ASN A 158 -18.48 25.27 -11.89
CA ASN A 158 -19.28 26.45 -12.24
C ASN A 158 -20.54 26.60 -11.37
N SER A 159 -20.75 25.71 -10.39
CA SER A 159 -21.87 25.73 -9.45
C SER A 159 -21.48 26.46 -8.16
N ASP A 160 -22.42 27.17 -7.55
CA ASP A 160 -22.26 27.74 -6.21
C ASP A 160 -22.14 26.63 -5.12
N ASP A 161 -22.62 25.43 -5.44
CA ASP A 161 -22.48 24.22 -4.62
C ASP A 161 -21.94 23.07 -5.48
N PRO A 162 -20.59 22.93 -5.57
CA PRO A 162 -19.95 21.88 -6.35
C PRO A 162 -20.26 20.47 -5.84
N LEU A 163 -20.37 20.28 -4.51
CA LEU A 163 -20.53 18.98 -3.87
C LEU A 163 -21.89 18.33 -4.17
N ARG A 164 -22.90 19.14 -4.49
CA ARG A 164 -24.19 18.63 -4.97
C ARG A 164 -24.10 17.87 -6.29
N ILE A 165 -23.09 18.16 -7.11
CA ILE A 165 -22.88 17.54 -8.43
C ILE A 165 -21.79 16.48 -8.35
N VAL A 166 -20.63 16.83 -7.77
CA VAL A 166 -19.52 15.93 -7.52
C VAL A 166 -19.32 15.81 -6.02
N ASN A 167 -20.01 14.83 -5.42
CA ASN A 167 -20.01 14.57 -4.00
C ASN A 167 -18.76 13.77 -3.58
N SER A 168 -17.57 14.30 -3.86
CA SER A 168 -16.30 13.69 -3.48
C SER A 168 -15.35 14.77 -2.96
N THR A 169 -14.71 14.49 -1.84
CA THR A 169 -13.70 15.35 -1.19
C THR A 169 -12.45 14.54 -0.92
N ASP A 170 -11.30 15.20 -0.84
CA ASP A 170 -10.12 14.60 -0.20
C ASP A 170 -10.06 15.09 1.24
N ASP A 171 -10.35 14.20 2.18
CA ASP A 171 -10.46 14.55 3.61
C ASP A 171 -9.10 14.49 4.33
N ILE A 172 -8.08 13.91 3.66
CA ILE A 172 -6.75 13.67 4.21
C ILE A 172 -5.71 14.59 3.55
N GLY A 173 -5.86 14.86 2.26
CA GLY A 173 -5.00 15.76 1.49
C GLY A 173 -3.78 15.11 0.85
N HIS A 174 -3.53 13.82 1.09
CA HIS A 174 -2.36 13.12 0.55
C HIS A 174 -2.46 12.97 -0.98
N GLY A 175 -3.59 12.51 -1.50
CA GLY A 175 -3.82 12.39 -2.94
C GLY A 175 -3.81 13.75 -3.66
N THR A 176 -4.38 14.80 -3.05
CA THR A 176 -4.29 16.19 -3.52
C THR A 176 -2.82 16.64 -3.66
N MET A 177 -2.01 16.38 -2.65
CA MET A 177 -0.59 16.70 -2.64
C MET A 177 0.18 15.97 -3.75
N LEU A 178 -0.02 14.65 -3.90
CA LEU A 178 0.63 13.85 -4.93
C LEU A 178 0.23 14.31 -6.34
N ALA A 179 -1.06 14.52 -6.58
CA ALA A 179 -1.58 15.02 -7.85
C ALA A 179 -0.99 16.40 -8.20
N GLY A 180 -0.84 17.26 -7.19
CA GLY A 180 -0.20 18.56 -7.33
C GLY A 180 1.27 18.46 -7.73
N ILE A 181 2.05 17.64 -7.02
CA ILE A 181 3.48 17.43 -7.35
C ILE A 181 3.61 16.86 -8.77
N ALA A 182 2.82 15.84 -9.11
CA ALA A 182 2.95 15.15 -10.38
C ALA A 182 2.49 16.02 -11.56
N ALA A 183 1.38 16.75 -11.42
CA ALA A 183 0.70 17.38 -12.55
C ALA A 183 0.04 18.73 -12.24
N GLY A 184 0.29 19.41 -11.12
CA GLY A 184 -0.29 20.72 -10.85
C GLY A 184 -0.01 21.72 -11.98
N VAL A 185 -1.00 22.51 -12.39
CA VAL A 185 -0.78 23.56 -13.40
C VAL A 185 0.16 24.64 -12.86
N GLU A 186 0.74 25.43 -13.77
CA GLU A 186 1.55 26.57 -13.35
C GLU A 186 0.73 27.57 -12.53
N SER A 187 1.26 27.93 -11.37
CA SER A 187 0.76 29.00 -10.51
C SER A 187 1.89 30.02 -10.28
N PRO A 188 2.08 30.97 -11.21
CA PRO A 188 3.17 31.94 -11.13
C PRO A 188 3.15 32.78 -9.84
N ALA A 189 1.95 33.07 -9.33
CA ALA A 189 1.77 33.82 -8.07
C ALA A 189 2.33 33.08 -6.84
N ASN A 190 2.45 31.75 -6.92
CA ASN A 190 2.92 30.90 -5.83
C ASN A 190 4.27 30.23 -6.14
N ASP A 191 4.94 30.62 -7.25
CA ASP A 191 6.16 29.99 -7.76
C ASP A 191 6.06 28.45 -7.82
N PHE A 192 4.91 27.95 -8.25
CA PHE A 192 4.60 26.52 -8.23
C PHE A 192 4.21 26.00 -9.61
N TYR A 193 4.65 24.78 -9.92
CA TYR A 193 4.14 23.96 -11.01
C TYR A 193 4.46 22.50 -10.71
N GLY A 194 3.58 21.58 -11.10
CA GLY A 194 3.86 20.15 -11.04
C GLY A 194 4.85 19.72 -12.11
N VAL A 195 5.39 18.51 -12.00
CA VAL A 195 6.44 17.98 -12.88
C VAL A 195 5.98 17.88 -14.34
N ALA A 196 4.76 17.39 -14.56
CA ALA A 196 4.12 17.26 -15.87
C ALA A 196 2.83 18.11 -15.92
N PRO A 197 2.95 19.45 -16.00
CA PRO A 197 1.82 20.35 -15.81
C PRO A 197 0.78 20.29 -16.94
N LEU A 198 1.11 19.69 -18.10
CA LEU A 198 0.19 19.47 -19.22
C LEU A 198 -0.37 18.03 -19.28
N ALA A 199 0.05 17.12 -18.39
CA ALA A 199 -0.60 15.82 -18.24
C ALA A 199 -1.99 15.99 -17.61
N GLU A 200 -2.95 15.17 -18.05
CA GLU A 200 -4.28 15.10 -17.44
C GLU A 200 -4.28 14.14 -16.25
N LEU A 201 -5.18 14.35 -15.29
CA LEU A 201 -5.26 13.50 -14.09
C LEU A 201 -6.42 12.51 -14.20
N ALA A 202 -6.20 11.26 -13.79
CA ALA A 202 -7.26 10.32 -13.48
C ALA A 202 -7.07 9.86 -12.03
N VAL A 203 -8.09 10.00 -11.19
CA VAL A 203 -7.95 9.84 -9.74
C VAL A 203 -8.90 8.77 -9.21
N VAL A 204 -8.40 7.94 -8.31
CA VAL A 204 -9.19 7.00 -7.51
C VAL A 204 -9.06 7.39 -6.05
N LYS A 205 -10.18 7.77 -5.42
CA LYS A 205 -10.30 7.83 -3.95
C LYS A 205 -10.63 6.43 -3.46
N LEU A 206 -9.68 5.83 -2.73
CA LEU A 206 -9.88 4.53 -2.12
C LEU A 206 -10.86 4.61 -0.95
N LYS A 207 -11.66 3.56 -0.78
CA LYS A 207 -12.42 3.38 0.47
C LYS A 207 -11.48 2.89 1.58
N PRO A 208 -11.67 3.31 2.83
CA PRO A 208 -10.95 2.73 3.97
C PRO A 208 -11.13 1.21 4.05
N ALA A 209 -10.10 0.53 4.55
CA ALA A 209 -10.14 -0.90 4.80
C ALA A 209 -11.29 -1.24 5.75
N LYS A 210 -11.98 -2.36 5.47
CA LYS A 210 -13.12 -2.80 6.28
C LYS A 210 -12.70 -3.10 7.71
N ILE A 211 -13.61 -2.84 8.64
CA ILE A 211 -13.38 -2.91 10.09
C ILE A 211 -12.96 -4.31 10.52
N PHE A 212 -13.55 -5.35 9.93
CA PHE A 212 -13.21 -6.74 10.26
C PHE A 212 -11.72 -7.03 10.02
N LEU A 213 -11.16 -6.50 8.92
CA LEU A 213 -9.78 -6.73 8.52
C LEU A 213 -8.82 -5.94 9.40
N LYS A 214 -9.15 -4.68 9.70
CA LYS A 214 -8.41 -3.88 10.69
C LYS A 214 -8.36 -4.59 12.04
N LYS A 215 -9.49 -5.13 12.53
CA LYS A 215 -9.55 -5.92 13.76
C LYS A 215 -8.70 -7.18 13.67
N PHE A 216 -8.75 -7.91 12.56
CA PHE A 216 -7.97 -9.12 12.37
C PHE A 216 -6.47 -8.88 12.50
N PHE A 217 -5.93 -7.84 11.85
CA PHE A 217 -4.53 -7.44 11.93
C PHE A 217 -4.19 -6.58 13.17
N ARG A 218 -5.17 -6.30 14.03
CA ARG A 218 -5.02 -5.48 15.23
C ARG A 218 -4.57 -4.05 14.94
N ILE A 219 -5.08 -3.46 13.86
CA ILE A 219 -4.82 -2.07 13.47
C ILE A 219 -5.75 -1.11 14.25
N PRO A 220 -5.24 0.03 14.75
CA PRO A 220 -6.05 1.07 15.39
C PRO A 220 -7.24 1.52 14.51
N GLY A 221 -8.40 1.73 15.14
CA GLY A 221 -9.65 2.01 14.44
C GLY A 221 -9.64 3.30 13.61
N ASP A 222 -8.88 4.30 14.07
CA ASP A 222 -8.71 5.63 13.48
C ASP A 222 -7.52 5.73 12.50
N ALA A 223 -6.64 4.73 12.45
CA ALA A 223 -5.52 4.72 11.50
C ALA A 223 -6.02 4.75 10.03
N ILE A 224 -5.40 5.62 9.23
CA ILE A 224 -5.64 5.71 7.78
C ILE A 224 -5.12 4.44 7.13
N CYS A 225 -6.02 3.63 6.61
CA CYS A 225 -5.72 2.27 6.20
C CYS A 225 -6.55 1.89 4.99
N TYR A 226 -5.91 1.34 3.97
CA TYR A 226 -6.53 0.88 2.73
C TYR A 226 -6.29 -0.62 2.54
N GLN A 227 -7.06 -1.23 1.66
CA GLN A 227 -7.05 -2.68 1.47
C GLN A 227 -6.57 -3.07 0.07
N GLU A 228 -5.81 -4.17 -0.02
CA GLU A 228 -5.15 -4.64 -1.23
C GLU A 228 -6.07 -4.71 -2.46
N ASN A 229 -7.24 -5.34 -2.33
CA ASN A 229 -8.17 -5.51 -3.46
C ASN A 229 -8.70 -4.18 -3.99
N ASP A 230 -8.85 -3.16 -3.14
CA ASP A 230 -9.33 -1.84 -3.54
C ASP A 230 -8.28 -1.05 -4.32
N ILE A 231 -7.00 -1.28 -4.00
CA ILE A 231 -5.87 -0.78 -4.81
C ILE A 231 -5.86 -1.48 -6.16
N MET A 232 -6.03 -2.82 -6.20
CA MET A 232 -6.08 -3.58 -7.46
C MET A 232 -7.21 -3.10 -8.37
N THR A 233 -8.42 -2.89 -7.83
CA THR A 233 -9.55 -2.36 -8.61
C THR A 233 -9.30 -0.91 -9.02
N GLY A 234 -8.70 -0.07 -8.16
CA GLY A 234 -8.29 1.30 -8.49
C GLY A 234 -7.37 1.36 -9.71
N VAL A 235 -6.32 0.55 -9.72
CA VAL A 235 -5.39 0.46 -10.85
C VAL A 235 -6.07 -0.08 -12.11
N LYS A 236 -6.90 -1.12 -11.98
CA LYS A 236 -7.71 -1.64 -13.10
C LYS A 236 -8.58 -0.55 -13.72
N TYR A 237 -9.19 0.31 -12.91
CA TYR A 237 -10.01 1.43 -13.38
C TYR A 237 -9.19 2.44 -14.17
N LEU A 238 -8.02 2.83 -13.65
CA LEU A 238 -7.13 3.79 -14.32
C LEU A 238 -6.64 3.29 -15.68
N ILE A 239 -6.31 2.01 -15.79
CA ILE A 239 -5.89 1.38 -17.06
C ILE A 239 -7.04 1.40 -18.06
N ARG A 240 -8.25 0.99 -17.65
CA ARG A 240 -9.44 1.05 -18.51
C ARG A 240 -9.78 2.48 -18.93
N MET A 241 -9.57 3.45 -18.05
CA MET A 241 -9.76 4.87 -18.38
C MET A 241 -8.76 5.32 -19.45
N ALA A 242 -7.48 4.95 -19.30
CA ALA A 242 -6.43 5.24 -20.27
C ALA A 242 -6.73 4.64 -21.65
N GLU A 243 -7.20 3.39 -21.70
CA GLU A 243 -7.69 2.72 -22.91
C GLU A 243 -8.88 3.47 -23.54
N ARG A 244 -9.87 3.87 -22.71
CA ARG A 244 -11.08 4.57 -23.14
C ARG A 244 -10.76 5.90 -23.82
N VAL A 245 -9.79 6.66 -23.30
CA VAL A 245 -9.38 7.94 -23.89
C VAL A 245 -8.16 7.84 -24.82
N LYS A 246 -7.63 6.63 -25.03
CA LYS A 246 -6.49 6.32 -25.91
C LYS A 246 -5.24 7.15 -25.58
N LYS A 247 -4.86 7.19 -24.31
CA LYS A 247 -3.66 7.89 -23.83
C LYS A 247 -2.77 6.93 -23.03
N PRO A 248 -1.44 7.05 -23.11
CA PRO A 248 -0.56 6.36 -22.18
C PRO A 248 -0.72 6.94 -20.77
N ILE A 249 -0.45 6.14 -19.74
CA ILE A 249 -0.68 6.49 -18.34
C ILE A 249 0.52 6.17 -17.44
N ALA A 250 0.89 7.12 -16.59
CA ALA A 250 1.78 6.91 -15.45
C ALA A 250 0.97 6.82 -14.16
N ILE A 251 0.98 5.69 -13.46
CA ILE A 251 0.20 5.44 -12.25
C ILE A 251 1.11 5.59 -11.03
N CYS A 252 0.76 6.50 -10.13
CA CYS A 252 1.43 6.72 -8.85
C CYS A 252 0.69 5.96 -7.72
N ILE A 253 1.41 5.07 -7.05
CA ILE A 253 0.95 4.34 -5.87
C ILE A 253 1.88 4.72 -4.71
N ALA A 254 1.44 5.66 -3.88
CA ALA A 254 2.18 6.14 -2.72
C ALA A 254 1.71 5.47 -1.41
N LEU A 255 1.37 4.18 -1.52
CA LEU A 255 0.84 3.35 -0.45
C LEU A 255 1.77 2.15 -0.25
N GLY A 256 2.01 1.77 1.01
CA GLY A 256 2.88 0.65 1.35
C GLY A 256 2.24 -0.30 2.36
N SER A 257 2.76 -1.51 2.50
CA SER A 257 2.41 -2.46 3.56
C SER A 257 3.64 -3.20 4.09
N SER A 258 3.69 -3.43 5.41
CA SER A 258 4.65 -4.33 6.05
C SER A 258 4.17 -5.79 6.10
N PHE A 259 2.88 -6.05 5.83
CA PHE A 259 2.27 -7.38 5.83
C PHE A 259 2.58 -8.08 4.52
N SER A 260 3.70 -8.81 4.48
CA SER A 260 4.29 -9.35 3.26
C SER A 260 5.46 -10.27 3.58
N SER A 261 5.81 -11.13 2.61
CA SER A 261 7.08 -11.84 2.59
C SER A 261 8.30 -10.93 2.33
N HIS A 262 8.07 -9.70 1.85
CA HIS A 262 9.10 -8.76 1.37
C HIS A 262 9.92 -9.27 0.18
N GLU A 263 9.36 -10.22 -0.58
CA GLU A 263 9.99 -10.81 -1.78
C GLU A 263 9.45 -10.24 -3.09
N GLY A 264 8.33 -9.51 -3.07
CA GLY A 264 7.58 -9.12 -4.27
C GLY A 264 6.73 -10.22 -4.86
N ALA A 265 6.44 -11.26 -4.08
CA ALA A 265 5.69 -12.45 -4.45
C ALA A 265 4.34 -12.47 -3.73
N ASP A 266 3.42 -11.63 -4.20
CA ASP A 266 2.07 -11.45 -3.67
C ASP A 266 1.10 -11.04 -4.79
N TYR A 267 -0.21 -11.06 -4.52
CA TYR A 267 -1.22 -10.84 -5.55
C TYR A 267 -1.18 -9.43 -6.14
N LEU A 268 -1.00 -8.38 -5.32
CA LEU A 268 -0.88 -7.01 -5.83
C LEU A 268 0.42 -6.83 -6.64
N SER A 269 1.56 -7.32 -6.15
CA SER A 269 2.85 -7.23 -6.86
C SER A 269 2.84 -7.95 -8.20
N ASP A 270 2.26 -9.16 -8.25
CA ASP A 270 2.06 -9.91 -9.50
C ASP A 270 1.16 -9.13 -10.46
N PHE A 271 0.01 -8.65 -9.97
CA PHE A 271 -0.96 -7.90 -10.76
C PHE A 271 -0.33 -6.63 -11.34
N LEU A 272 0.34 -5.82 -10.52
CA LEU A 272 1.04 -4.62 -10.97
C LEU A 272 2.16 -4.96 -11.94
N SER A 273 2.89 -6.05 -11.71
CA SER A 273 3.95 -6.45 -12.63
C SER A 273 3.39 -6.79 -14.02
N ILE A 274 2.26 -7.49 -14.10
CA ILE A 274 1.57 -7.76 -15.37
C ILE A 274 1.14 -6.44 -16.03
N GLN A 275 0.49 -5.54 -15.29
CA GLN A 275 0.02 -4.27 -15.86
C GLN A 275 1.19 -3.37 -16.32
N GLY A 276 2.34 -3.45 -15.66
CA GLY A 276 3.55 -2.70 -16.01
C GLY A 276 4.28 -3.23 -17.24
N THR A 277 3.96 -4.45 -17.71
CA THR A 277 4.50 -4.97 -18.99
C THR A 277 3.70 -4.51 -20.21
N GLU A 278 2.50 -3.95 -20.01
CA GLU A 278 1.65 -3.46 -21.08
C GLU A 278 2.17 -2.13 -21.65
N VAL A 279 2.12 -1.99 -22.97
CA VAL A 279 2.60 -0.79 -23.67
C VAL A 279 1.77 0.43 -23.25
N GLY A 280 2.46 1.51 -22.89
CA GLY A 280 1.82 2.76 -22.48
C GLY A 280 1.48 2.85 -21.00
N ASN A 281 1.79 1.82 -20.20
CA ASN A 281 1.64 1.85 -18.76
C ASN A 281 3.00 2.03 -18.07
N ALA A 282 3.12 3.06 -17.22
CA ALA A 282 4.25 3.22 -16.31
C ALA A 282 3.73 3.17 -14.87
N ILE A 283 4.19 2.21 -14.07
CA ILE A 283 3.75 2.07 -12.67
C ILE A 283 4.89 2.53 -11.76
N VAL A 284 4.59 3.50 -10.90
CA VAL A 284 5.54 4.11 -9.97
C VAL A 284 5.03 3.88 -8.55
N ILE A 285 5.88 3.27 -7.72
CA ILE A 285 5.55 2.86 -6.36
C ILE A 285 6.56 3.46 -5.40
N SER A 286 6.10 4.00 -4.27
CA SER A 286 7.00 4.47 -3.22
C SER A 286 7.65 3.31 -2.47
N ALA A 287 8.90 3.50 -2.04
CA ALA A 287 9.63 2.48 -1.29
C ALA A 287 9.13 2.27 0.15
N GLY A 288 8.47 3.27 0.75
CA GLY A 288 8.09 3.28 2.16
C GLY A 288 9.01 4.11 3.06
N ASN A 289 8.54 4.42 4.26
CA ASN A 289 9.22 5.28 5.24
C ASN A 289 9.58 4.53 6.53
N GLU A 290 9.97 3.26 6.42
CA GLU A 290 10.24 2.39 7.57
C GLU A 290 11.73 2.21 7.88
N GLY A 291 12.62 2.86 7.13
CA GLY A 291 14.06 2.57 7.14
C GLY A 291 14.77 2.82 8.47
N ASN A 292 14.15 3.59 9.37
CA ASN A 292 14.68 3.92 10.70
C ASN A 292 13.69 3.66 11.86
N ASN A 293 12.53 3.05 11.59
CA ASN A 293 11.46 2.90 12.60
C ASN A 293 11.69 1.72 13.55
N LYS A 294 12.77 0.94 13.35
CA LYS A 294 13.13 -0.23 14.19
C LYS A 294 12.07 -1.34 14.19
N ARG A 295 11.35 -1.47 13.07
CA ARG A 295 10.20 -2.37 12.89
C ARG A 295 10.51 -3.62 12.05
N HIS A 296 11.79 -3.84 11.74
CA HIS A 296 12.28 -5.05 11.09
C HIS A 296 13.39 -5.68 11.93
N TYR A 297 13.34 -7.01 12.06
CA TYR A 297 14.38 -7.84 12.65
C TYR A 297 14.83 -8.87 11.62
N SER A 298 16.14 -8.96 11.37
CA SER A 298 16.75 -10.05 10.62
C SER A 298 17.63 -10.88 11.56
N GLY A 299 17.46 -12.19 11.53
CA GLY A 299 18.17 -13.12 12.38
C GLY A 299 18.52 -14.40 11.66
N SER A 300 19.31 -15.24 12.34
CA SER A 300 19.78 -16.49 11.78
C SER A 300 19.96 -17.53 12.87
N VAL A 301 19.56 -18.76 12.59
CA VAL A 301 19.69 -19.88 13.53
C VAL A 301 20.84 -20.78 13.07
N ASP A 302 21.93 -20.79 13.84
CA ASP A 302 23.00 -21.78 13.69
C ASP A 302 22.60 -23.08 14.43
N PRO A 303 22.61 -24.25 13.76
CA PRO A 303 22.28 -25.54 14.40
C PRO A 303 23.08 -25.84 15.68
N LYS A 304 24.30 -25.29 15.83
CA LYS A 304 25.14 -25.44 17.03
C LYS A 304 24.63 -24.63 18.21
N GLN A 305 24.04 -23.46 17.95
CA GLN A 305 23.44 -22.59 18.97
C GLN A 305 21.99 -23.00 19.26
N GLY A 306 21.28 -23.49 18.24
CA GLY A 306 19.93 -24.01 18.32
C GLY A 306 18.83 -22.96 18.20
N TYR A 307 19.08 -21.70 18.57
CA TYR A 307 18.12 -20.59 18.45
C TYR A 307 18.77 -19.21 18.37
N ASP A 308 17.98 -18.25 17.92
CA ASP A 308 18.23 -16.82 18.08
C ASP A 308 17.13 -16.19 18.96
N THR A 309 17.49 -15.18 19.75
CA THR A 309 16.56 -14.50 20.68
C THR A 309 16.22 -13.12 20.13
N VAL A 310 14.93 -12.93 19.83
CA VAL A 310 14.34 -11.65 19.45
C VAL A 310 13.86 -10.95 20.71
N GLU A 311 14.33 -9.72 20.93
CA GLU A 311 13.84 -8.85 22.01
C GLU A 311 12.99 -7.73 21.42
N LEU A 312 11.71 -7.73 21.79
CA LEU A 312 10.70 -6.77 21.34
C LEU A 312 10.30 -5.90 22.54
N ASN A 313 10.53 -4.60 22.46
CA ASN A 313 9.95 -3.66 23.40
C ASN A 313 8.51 -3.39 22.99
N VAL A 314 7.55 -3.58 23.90
CA VAL A 314 6.17 -3.13 23.72
C VAL A 314 5.95 -1.88 24.57
N GLY A 315 5.43 -0.83 23.93
CA GLY A 315 5.13 0.44 24.58
C GLY A 315 3.95 0.38 25.55
N GLU A 316 3.82 1.38 26.40
CA GLU A 316 2.61 1.53 27.23
C GLU A 316 1.38 1.83 26.37
N ASN A 317 0.21 1.37 26.83
CA ASN A 317 -1.09 1.61 26.20
C ASN A 317 -1.21 1.10 24.75
N GLU A 318 -0.42 0.12 24.36
CA GLU A 318 -0.58 -0.58 23.10
C GLU A 318 -1.84 -1.47 23.15
N GLY A 319 -2.85 -1.17 22.33
CA GLY A 319 -4.12 -1.91 22.32
C GLY A 319 -4.02 -3.29 21.64
N GLY A 320 -3.07 -3.42 20.73
CA GLY A 320 -2.80 -4.64 19.99
C GLY A 320 -2.03 -4.32 18.71
N PHE A 321 -1.36 -5.34 18.17
CA PHE A 321 -0.67 -5.26 16.89
C PHE A 321 -0.47 -6.67 16.35
N SER A 322 -0.01 -6.79 15.12
CA SER A 322 0.38 -8.07 14.53
C SER A 322 1.79 -8.01 13.99
N MET A 323 2.46 -9.16 13.95
CA MET A 323 3.78 -9.27 13.35
C MET A 323 3.90 -10.56 12.56
N GLU A 324 4.69 -10.51 11.50
CA GLU A 324 4.92 -11.67 10.64
C GLU A 324 6.37 -12.12 10.77
N LEU A 325 6.57 -13.38 11.17
CA LEU A 325 7.86 -14.05 11.10
C LEU A 325 7.90 -14.91 9.84
N TRP A 326 8.90 -14.65 9.00
CA TRP A 326 9.14 -15.40 7.80
C TRP A 326 10.47 -16.14 7.87
N GLY A 327 10.44 -17.46 7.65
CA GLY A 327 11.61 -18.31 7.64
C GLY A 327 11.99 -18.77 6.22
N SER A 328 13.18 -19.35 6.07
CA SER A 328 13.59 -20.00 4.83
C SER A 328 12.96 -21.39 4.65
N ALA A 329 12.49 -21.71 3.44
CA ALA A 329 11.88 -23.01 3.09
C ALA A 329 12.75 -24.24 3.35
N VAL A 330 14.07 -24.07 3.54
CA VAL A 330 15.00 -25.17 3.86
C VAL A 330 15.04 -25.56 5.33
N ALA A 331 14.16 -25.00 6.17
CA ALA A 331 14.06 -25.30 7.59
C ALA A 331 12.61 -25.31 8.11
N ILE A 332 12.41 -26.08 9.17
CA ILE A 332 11.17 -26.03 9.95
C ILE A 332 11.41 -25.12 11.15
N PHE A 333 10.67 -24.01 11.22
CA PHE A 333 10.76 -23.04 12.31
C PHE A 333 9.85 -23.41 13.48
N SER A 334 10.16 -22.88 14.66
CA SER A 334 9.28 -22.91 15.83
C SER A 334 9.68 -21.80 16.80
N ILE A 335 8.77 -21.39 17.66
CA ILE A 335 9.00 -20.29 18.60
C ILE A 335 8.64 -20.69 20.03
N ASP A 336 9.37 -20.15 20.99
CA ASP A 336 8.90 -20.01 22.37
C ASP A 336 8.84 -18.54 22.77
N ILE A 337 8.08 -18.25 23.83
CA ILE A 337 7.76 -16.87 24.20
C ILE A 337 7.94 -16.71 25.71
N LEU A 338 8.62 -15.65 26.10
CA LEU A 338 8.73 -15.20 27.49
C LEU A 338 8.15 -13.79 27.57
N SER A 339 7.11 -13.62 28.39
CA SER A 339 6.47 -12.32 28.62
C SER A 339 7.32 -11.41 29.51
N PRO A 340 7.01 -10.10 29.57
CA PRO A 340 7.68 -9.15 30.46
C PRO A 340 7.57 -9.52 31.94
N SER A 341 6.45 -10.09 32.39
CA SER A 341 6.30 -10.60 33.77
C SER A 341 7.04 -11.90 34.06
N GLY A 342 7.65 -12.53 33.05
CA GLY A 342 8.41 -13.77 33.19
C GLY A 342 7.60 -15.04 32.99
N GLU A 343 6.37 -14.95 32.48
CA GLU A 343 5.59 -16.12 32.11
C GLU A 343 6.15 -16.75 30.83
N TYR A 344 6.46 -18.04 30.90
CA TYR A 344 7.10 -18.78 29.81
C TYR A 344 6.10 -19.70 29.11
N ILE A 345 5.94 -19.49 27.81
CA ILE A 345 5.19 -20.36 26.91
C ILE A 345 6.18 -21.32 26.25
N PRO A 346 6.04 -22.65 26.47
CA PRO A 346 6.90 -23.64 25.84
C PRO A 346 6.83 -23.60 24.32
N ARG A 347 7.87 -24.15 23.68
CA ARG A 347 8.01 -24.16 22.23
C ARG A 347 6.75 -24.66 21.54
N ILE A 348 6.24 -23.83 20.64
CA ILE A 348 5.11 -24.13 19.76
C ILE A 348 5.67 -24.86 18.55
N THR A 349 5.66 -26.19 18.62
CA THR A 349 6.00 -27.07 17.49
C THR A 349 4.75 -27.33 16.65
N GLY A 350 4.84 -27.13 15.34
CA GLY A 350 3.70 -27.19 14.42
C GLY A 350 3.77 -28.30 13.36
N GLY A 351 2.61 -28.66 12.84
CA GLY A 351 2.46 -29.44 11.59
C GLY A 351 2.54 -28.54 10.36
N LEU A 352 2.02 -28.98 9.21
CA LEU A 352 2.01 -28.19 7.95
C LEU A 352 1.37 -26.80 8.10
N GLU A 353 0.33 -26.71 8.93
CA GLU A 353 -0.38 -25.48 9.27
C GLU A 353 -0.98 -25.61 10.68
N GLY A 354 -1.31 -24.48 11.32
CA GLY A 354 -2.06 -24.51 12.57
C GLY A 354 -2.32 -23.14 13.18
N SER A 355 -3.20 -23.13 14.18
CA SER A 355 -3.60 -21.94 14.94
C SER A 355 -3.56 -22.23 16.44
N ARG A 356 -3.06 -21.28 17.22
CA ARG A 356 -2.93 -21.34 18.68
C ARG A 356 -3.39 -20.03 19.30
N VAL A 357 -4.20 -20.14 20.35
CA VAL A 357 -4.57 -19.00 21.20
C VAL A 357 -3.88 -19.21 22.53
N ILE A 358 -3.14 -18.21 22.98
CA ILE A 358 -2.39 -18.22 24.25
C ILE A 358 -2.89 -17.07 25.09
N SER A 359 -3.29 -17.37 26.32
CA SER A 359 -3.63 -16.38 27.33
C SER A 359 -2.62 -16.45 28.46
N PHE A 360 -2.16 -15.29 28.92
CA PHE A 360 -1.20 -15.17 30.02
C PHE A 360 -1.96 -15.10 31.35
N LEU A 361 -1.40 -15.66 32.41
CA LEU A 361 -2.00 -15.73 33.74
C LEU A 361 -1.86 -14.42 34.52
N TYR A 362 -0.74 -13.71 34.35
CA TYR A 362 -0.40 -12.51 35.12
C TYR A 362 -0.60 -11.20 34.33
N GLU A 363 -1.06 -11.30 33.09
CA GLU A 363 -1.23 -10.19 32.15
C GLU A 363 -2.54 -10.38 31.39
N LYS A 364 -3.12 -9.31 30.86
CA LYS A 364 -4.35 -9.40 30.04
C LYS A 364 -4.09 -9.88 28.62
N THR A 365 -2.82 -10.09 28.27
CA THR A 365 -2.39 -10.35 26.91
C THR A 365 -2.96 -11.65 26.37
N VAL A 366 -3.45 -11.59 25.15
CA VAL A 366 -3.82 -12.76 24.36
C VAL A 366 -3.03 -12.75 23.06
N LEU A 367 -2.40 -13.87 22.72
CA LEU A 367 -1.72 -14.08 21.44
C LEU A 367 -2.51 -15.06 20.59
N ASN A 368 -2.85 -14.64 19.38
CA ASN A 368 -3.29 -15.55 18.31
C ASN A 368 -2.11 -15.79 17.38
N ILE A 369 -1.67 -17.04 17.29
CA ILE A 369 -0.51 -17.47 16.49
C ILE A 369 -0.99 -18.44 15.44
N ASP A 370 -0.95 -18.01 14.19
CA ASP A 370 -1.21 -18.85 13.03
C ASP A 370 0.11 -19.09 12.29
N TYR A 371 0.29 -20.29 11.77
CA TYR A 371 1.50 -20.64 11.04
C TYR A 371 1.21 -21.56 9.87
N GLN A 372 1.98 -21.41 8.81
CA GLN A 372 2.00 -22.27 7.63
C GLN A 372 3.46 -22.57 7.28
N LEU A 373 3.80 -23.85 7.06
CA LEU A 373 5.16 -24.26 6.69
C LEU A 373 5.49 -23.96 5.23
N ASN A 374 4.47 -23.82 4.39
CA ASN A 374 4.61 -23.57 2.96
C ASN A 374 3.51 -22.61 2.52
N GLU A 375 3.80 -21.32 2.57
CA GLU A 375 2.94 -20.28 2.00
C GLU A 375 2.96 -20.39 0.46
N ILE A 376 1.78 -20.27 -0.17
CA ILE A 376 1.55 -20.68 -1.57
C ILE A 376 2.39 -19.90 -2.59
N HIS A 377 2.71 -18.63 -2.33
CA HIS A 377 3.49 -17.81 -3.26
C HIS A 377 4.99 -17.96 -3.08
N SER A 378 5.44 -17.75 -1.85
CA SER A 378 6.86 -17.71 -1.53
C SER A 378 7.47 -19.10 -1.36
N GLY A 379 6.65 -20.11 -1.05
CA GLY A 379 7.12 -21.44 -0.66
C GLY A 379 7.69 -21.50 0.77
N ASN A 380 7.65 -20.37 1.49
CA ASN A 380 8.37 -20.17 2.73
C ASN A 380 7.46 -20.30 3.97
N PRO A 381 8.01 -20.73 5.13
CA PRO A 381 7.28 -20.73 6.39
C PRO A 381 6.93 -19.32 6.85
N VAL A 382 5.69 -19.12 7.30
CA VAL A 382 5.19 -17.87 7.87
C VAL A 382 4.49 -18.12 9.22
N TYR A 383 4.68 -17.21 10.16
CA TYR A 383 3.91 -17.10 11.39
C TYR A 383 3.29 -15.71 11.45
N LEU A 384 1.95 -15.64 11.56
CA LEU A 384 1.24 -14.42 11.92
C LEU A 384 0.97 -14.44 13.43
N ILE A 385 1.58 -13.52 14.16
CA ILE A 385 1.47 -13.41 15.62
C ILE A 385 0.72 -12.14 15.94
N ARG A 386 -0.49 -12.27 16.48
CA ARG A 386 -1.40 -11.15 16.74
C ARG A 386 -1.54 -10.96 18.25
N PHE A 387 -1.05 -9.83 18.72
CA PHE A 387 -1.12 -9.39 20.10
C PHE A 387 -2.42 -8.63 20.33
N GLN A 388 -3.12 -9.01 21.39
CA GLN A 388 -4.24 -8.25 21.93
C GLN A 388 -3.92 -7.87 23.37
N ASP A 389 -4.13 -6.59 23.71
CA ASP A 389 -3.83 -6.03 25.02
C ASP A 389 -2.43 -6.44 25.55
N PRO A 390 -1.35 -6.27 24.76
CA PRO A 390 -0.01 -6.70 25.14
C PRO A 390 0.50 -5.95 26.38
N ALA A 391 1.08 -6.69 27.33
CA ALA A 391 1.74 -6.09 28.47
C ALA A 391 2.97 -5.27 28.03
N PRO A 392 3.17 -4.05 28.56
CA PRO A 392 4.33 -3.24 28.23
C PRO A 392 5.61 -3.86 28.79
N GLY A 393 6.72 -3.61 28.09
CA GLY A 393 8.05 -4.09 28.46
C GLY A 393 8.67 -5.01 27.41
N ILE A 394 9.73 -5.73 27.81
CA ILE A 394 10.53 -6.53 26.89
C ILE A 394 9.96 -7.95 26.80
N TRP A 395 9.37 -8.26 25.66
CA TRP A 395 9.03 -9.60 25.24
C TRP A 395 10.25 -10.29 24.63
N ARG A 396 10.49 -11.55 24.99
CA ARG A 396 11.55 -12.37 24.37
C ARG A 396 10.93 -13.52 23.61
N ILE A 397 11.30 -13.63 22.34
CA ILE A 397 10.82 -14.67 21.44
C ILE A 397 12.04 -15.41 20.93
N ARG A 398 12.20 -16.68 21.32
CA ARG A 398 13.29 -17.49 20.78
C ARG A 398 12.81 -18.20 19.55
N VAL A 399 13.52 -17.95 18.45
CA VAL A 399 13.26 -18.56 17.15
C VAL A 399 14.22 -19.72 16.96
N TYR A 400 13.65 -20.90 16.77
CA TYR A 400 14.38 -22.13 16.50
C TYR A 400 14.16 -22.54 15.06
N ALA A 401 15.16 -23.21 14.50
CA ALA A 401 15.06 -23.80 13.17
C ALA A 401 15.66 -25.20 13.19
N ARG A 402 14.94 -26.16 12.59
CA ARG A 402 15.46 -27.51 12.35
C ARG A 402 16.02 -27.56 10.93
N SER A 403 17.35 -27.50 10.82
CA SER A 403 18.10 -27.63 9.58
C SER A 403 19.51 -28.14 9.86
N ASP A 404 20.17 -28.68 8.84
CA ASP A 404 21.58 -29.08 8.89
C ASP A 404 22.53 -27.90 8.63
N MET A 405 21.98 -26.75 8.21
CA MET A 405 22.73 -25.55 7.88
C MET A 405 22.23 -24.36 8.69
N LYS A 406 23.04 -23.30 8.74
CA LYS A 406 22.61 -21.99 9.23
C LYS A 406 21.50 -21.47 8.31
N VAL A 407 20.39 -21.02 8.89
CA VAL A 407 19.23 -20.52 8.14
C VAL A 407 18.74 -19.19 8.69
N ASP A 408 18.36 -18.31 7.77
CA ASP A 408 17.95 -16.95 8.10
C ASP A 408 16.42 -16.87 8.25
N PHE A 409 15.97 -15.88 9.01
CA PHE A 409 14.57 -15.51 9.18
C PHE A 409 14.44 -14.01 9.38
N HIS A 410 13.24 -13.51 9.14
CA HIS A 410 12.91 -12.10 9.27
C HIS A 410 11.61 -11.92 10.05
N ILE A 411 11.47 -10.80 10.74
CA ILE A 411 10.24 -10.40 11.42
C ILE A 411 9.94 -8.94 11.14
N TRP A 412 8.71 -8.65 10.70
CA TRP A 412 8.24 -7.27 10.51
C TRP A 412 7.08 -6.94 11.45
N LEU A 413 7.16 -5.74 12.03
CA LEU A 413 6.05 -5.06 12.70
C LEU A 413 5.27 -4.21 11.67
N PRO A 414 4.03 -3.79 12.00
CA PRO A 414 3.22 -2.94 11.13
C PRO A 414 3.87 -1.58 10.88
N MET A 415 3.62 -0.98 9.71
CA MET A 415 4.19 0.33 9.31
C MET A 415 3.45 1.53 9.91
N GLY A 416 4.06 2.73 9.87
CA GLY A 416 3.41 4.00 10.21
C GLY A 416 2.54 3.97 11.49
N ASP A 417 1.32 4.49 11.39
CA ASP A 417 0.38 4.60 12.53
C ASP A 417 -0.38 3.30 12.85
N PHE A 418 0.04 2.16 12.29
CA PHE A 418 -0.59 0.85 12.58
C PHE A 418 -0.14 0.26 13.92
N ILE A 419 0.90 0.83 14.52
CA ILE A 419 1.46 0.46 15.81
C ILE A 419 2.15 1.69 16.42
N SER A 420 2.28 1.75 17.75
CA SER A 420 3.02 2.83 18.40
C SER A 420 4.51 2.83 18.07
N ASP A 421 5.13 4.00 17.95
CA ASP A 421 6.59 4.16 17.86
C ASP A 421 7.34 3.66 19.11
N ASN A 422 6.63 3.48 20.22
CA ASN A 422 7.20 2.89 21.44
C ASN A 422 7.26 1.36 21.40
N THR A 423 6.71 0.72 20.35
CA THR A 423 6.79 -0.72 20.15
C THR A 423 7.76 -1.04 19.02
N TYR A 424 8.93 -1.59 19.36
CA TYR A 424 10.05 -1.74 18.42
C TYR A 424 11.00 -2.87 18.81
N PHE A 425 11.78 -3.37 17.84
CA PHE A 425 12.84 -4.33 18.13
C PHE A 425 14.04 -3.66 18.80
N ILE A 426 14.55 -4.26 19.88
CA ILE A 426 15.75 -3.77 20.58
C ILE A 426 16.98 -3.81 19.67
N ARG A 427 17.08 -4.85 18.84
CA ARG A 427 18.13 -5.01 17.82
C ARG A 427 17.49 -5.08 16.42
N PRO A 428 17.09 -3.94 15.84
CA PRO A 428 16.47 -3.92 14.52
C PRO A 428 17.53 -4.05 13.42
N ASP A 429 17.10 -4.53 12.26
CA ASP A 429 17.87 -4.45 11.02
C ASP A 429 17.32 -3.30 10.15
N PRO A 430 18.18 -2.36 9.68
CA PRO A 430 17.73 -1.19 8.91
C PRO A 430 17.49 -1.49 7.42
N PHE A 431 17.91 -2.66 6.91
CA PHE A 431 17.74 -3.11 5.55
C PHE A 431 16.47 -3.97 5.43
N THR A 432 16.07 -4.29 4.19
CA THR A 432 14.83 -5.05 3.90
C THR A 432 13.59 -4.43 4.58
N THR A 433 13.49 -3.12 4.44
CA THR A 433 12.37 -2.31 4.95
C THR A 433 11.50 -1.74 3.82
N VAL A 434 11.81 -2.06 2.55
CA VAL A 434 10.97 -1.67 1.40
C VAL A 434 9.60 -2.31 1.52
N LEU A 435 8.58 -1.47 1.60
CA LEU A 435 7.20 -1.91 1.75
C LEU A 435 6.67 -2.54 0.46
N GLN A 436 5.76 -3.50 0.58
CA GLN A 436 4.96 -3.97 -0.55
C GLN A 436 4.02 -2.84 -1.01
N PRO A 437 3.78 -2.63 -2.31
CA PRO A 437 4.26 -3.40 -3.46
C PRO A 437 5.55 -2.83 -4.08
N GLY A 438 6.30 -1.99 -3.37
CA GLY A 438 7.57 -1.43 -3.84
C GLY A 438 8.64 -2.50 -4.11
N ASN A 439 8.45 -3.71 -3.61
CA ASN A 439 9.26 -4.88 -3.90
C ASN A 439 8.76 -5.71 -5.09
N ALA A 440 7.80 -5.23 -5.89
CA ALA A 440 7.38 -5.85 -7.16
C ALA A 440 8.50 -5.78 -8.22
N THR A 441 8.48 -6.69 -9.20
CA THR A 441 9.63 -6.86 -10.12
C THR A 441 9.68 -5.85 -11.27
N VAL A 442 8.52 -5.52 -11.85
CA VAL A 442 8.41 -4.67 -13.05
C VAL A 442 8.15 -3.19 -12.72
N PRO A 443 7.28 -2.84 -11.75
CA PRO A 443 7.06 -1.44 -11.39
C PRO A 443 8.32 -0.74 -10.90
N MET A 444 8.39 0.58 -11.09
CA MET A 444 9.50 1.39 -10.57
C MET A 444 9.31 1.67 -9.09
N CYS A 445 10.20 1.14 -8.25
CA CYS A 445 10.28 1.45 -6.83
C CYS A 445 11.18 2.66 -6.59
N VAL A 446 10.60 3.71 -6.01
CA VAL A 446 11.27 5.00 -5.85
C VAL A 446 11.51 5.31 -4.37
N THR A 447 12.76 5.65 -4.05
CA THR A 447 13.13 6.19 -2.73
C THR A 447 13.33 7.70 -2.77
N ALA A 448 13.43 8.33 -1.60
CA ALA A 448 13.52 9.78 -1.48
C ALA A 448 14.95 10.25 -1.14
N TYR A 449 15.36 11.36 -1.75
CA TYR A 449 16.52 12.14 -1.32
C TYR A 449 16.14 13.61 -1.11
N ASP A 450 16.95 14.30 -0.33
CA ASP A 450 16.92 15.74 -0.12
C ASP A 450 17.82 16.40 -1.17
N ASP A 451 17.24 17.18 -2.06
CA ASP A 451 17.99 17.81 -3.15
C ASP A 451 18.80 19.03 -2.70
N ALA A 452 18.53 19.59 -1.52
CA ALA A 452 19.32 20.68 -0.97
C ALA A 452 20.72 20.21 -0.55
N ASN A 453 20.84 19.00 -0.01
CA ASN A 453 22.11 18.43 0.48
C ASN A 453 22.54 17.13 -0.22
N GLN A 454 21.73 16.60 -1.15
CA GLN A 454 21.95 15.35 -1.89
C GLN A 454 22.01 14.09 -0.99
N GLY A 455 21.51 14.19 0.25
CA GLY A 455 21.43 13.10 1.21
C GLY A 455 20.16 12.27 1.05
N ARG A 456 20.23 10.98 1.37
CA ARG A 456 19.04 10.10 1.40
C ARG A 456 18.08 10.59 2.50
N TYR A 457 16.78 10.59 2.19
CA TYR A 457 15.74 10.85 3.20
C TYR A 457 15.89 9.90 4.39
N LEU A 458 15.89 10.46 5.60
CA LEU A 458 16.28 9.72 6.81
C LEU A 458 15.41 8.46 7.00
N GLU A 459 14.09 8.63 6.93
CA GLU A 459 13.10 7.56 7.14
C GLU A 459 12.93 6.65 5.92
N ALA A 460 13.51 6.97 4.76
CA ALA A 460 13.33 6.17 3.55
C ALA A 460 13.74 4.71 3.77
N SER A 461 12.82 3.81 3.43
CA SER A 461 13.05 2.37 3.41
C SER A 461 14.23 1.99 2.53
N LYS A 462 14.90 0.90 2.92
CA LYS A 462 16.14 0.42 2.32
C LYS A 462 15.94 -1.03 1.90
N GLY A 463 16.45 -1.38 0.73
CA GLY A 463 16.52 -2.79 0.32
C GLY A 463 17.49 -3.59 1.16
N PHE A 464 17.80 -4.82 0.81
CA PHE A 464 17.33 -5.55 -0.38
C PHE A 464 15.92 -6.12 -0.16
N THR A 465 15.32 -6.79 -1.15
CA THR A 465 14.25 -7.75 -0.84
C THR A 465 14.82 -8.91 -0.02
N ARG A 466 13.96 -9.75 0.59
CA ARG A 466 14.43 -10.95 1.31
C ARG A 466 15.20 -11.93 0.42
N MET A 467 14.95 -11.89 -0.90
CA MET A 467 15.68 -12.64 -1.93
C MET A 467 16.95 -11.94 -2.43
N ASN A 468 17.47 -10.93 -1.71
CA ASN A 468 18.64 -10.14 -2.07
C ASN A 468 18.53 -9.40 -3.42
N ARG A 469 17.32 -9.12 -3.90
CA ARG A 469 17.12 -8.27 -5.08
C ARG A 469 17.33 -6.80 -4.69
N VAL A 470 18.10 -6.09 -5.50
CA VAL A 470 18.31 -4.64 -5.33
C VAL A 470 16.98 -3.93 -5.57
N VAL A 471 16.52 -3.24 -4.53
CA VAL A 471 15.42 -2.26 -4.52
C VAL A 471 15.75 -1.26 -3.42
N PRO A 472 15.22 -0.03 -3.42
CA PRO A 472 14.50 0.65 -4.51
C PRO A 472 15.37 0.80 -5.77
N ASP A 473 14.76 1.04 -6.92
CA ASP A 473 15.48 1.10 -8.21
C ASP A 473 16.33 2.37 -8.32
N PHE A 474 15.79 3.49 -7.85
CA PHE A 474 16.46 4.79 -7.81
C PHE A 474 15.84 5.73 -6.79
N ALA A 475 16.46 6.90 -6.60
CA ALA A 475 15.98 7.96 -5.72
C ALA A 475 15.49 9.18 -6.52
N ALA A 476 14.45 9.85 -6.04
CA ALA A 476 13.97 11.13 -6.55
C ALA A 476 13.82 12.16 -5.41
N PRO A 477 13.78 13.48 -5.71
CA PRO A 477 13.51 14.50 -4.70
C PRO A 477 12.21 14.20 -3.96
N GLY A 478 12.30 14.10 -2.63
CA GLY A 478 11.17 13.71 -1.79
C GLY A 478 11.23 14.29 -0.38
N VAL A 479 12.03 15.34 -0.16
CA VAL A 479 12.16 16.04 1.13
C VAL A 479 11.85 17.50 0.92
N ASN A 480 10.97 18.05 1.76
CA ASN A 480 10.54 19.45 1.75
C ASN A 480 10.04 19.96 0.37
N VAL A 481 9.43 19.08 -0.43
CA VAL A 481 8.86 19.45 -1.73
C VAL A 481 7.55 20.19 -1.52
N ILE A 482 7.41 21.35 -2.15
CA ILE A 482 6.20 22.18 -2.05
C ILE A 482 5.06 21.54 -2.83
N ALA A 483 3.89 21.45 -2.20
CA ALA A 483 2.68 20.91 -2.82
C ALA A 483 1.41 21.63 -2.30
N PRO A 484 0.31 21.58 -3.05
CA PRO A 484 -0.96 22.17 -2.64
C PRO A 484 -1.59 21.43 -1.45
N THR A 485 -2.33 22.16 -0.62
CA THR A 485 -3.11 21.64 0.50
C THR A 485 -4.62 21.76 0.24
N LEU A 486 -5.43 21.15 1.12
CA LEU A 486 -6.89 21.30 1.12
C LEU A 486 -7.35 22.75 1.42
N THR A 487 -6.49 23.55 2.06
CA THR A 487 -6.75 25.00 2.28
C THR A 487 -6.39 25.86 1.07
N LYS A 488 -5.99 25.25 -0.06
CA LYS A 488 -5.53 25.92 -1.29
C LYS A 488 -4.26 26.75 -1.09
N GLU A 489 -3.52 26.43 -0.04
CA GLU A 489 -2.20 26.96 0.25
C GLU A 489 -1.13 25.97 -0.22
N PHE A 490 0.14 26.34 -0.07
CA PHE A 490 1.28 25.51 -0.42
C PHE A 490 2.12 25.23 0.82
N ARG A 491 2.47 23.97 1.04
CA ARG A 491 3.30 23.53 2.19
C ARG A 491 4.35 22.51 1.75
N PRO A 492 5.46 22.38 2.49
CA PRO A 492 6.46 21.35 2.21
C PRO A 492 6.02 19.97 2.71
N PHE A 493 6.25 18.95 1.90
CA PHE A 493 5.97 17.54 2.20
C PHE A 493 7.23 16.70 2.04
N SER A 494 7.33 15.63 2.83
CA SER A 494 8.46 14.70 2.81
C SER A 494 7.98 13.25 2.83
N GLY A 495 8.72 12.38 2.16
CA GLY A 495 8.49 10.95 2.14
C GLY A 495 8.77 10.33 0.77
N THR A 496 8.79 8.99 0.74
CA THR A 496 8.96 8.26 -0.52
C THR A 496 7.74 8.38 -1.43
N GLY A 497 6.55 8.66 -0.89
CA GLY A 497 5.36 9.04 -1.67
C GLY A 497 5.54 10.30 -2.52
N VAL A 498 6.19 11.33 -1.96
CA VAL A 498 6.54 12.57 -2.68
C VAL A 498 7.47 12.26 -3.86
N ALA A 499 8.49 11.43 -3.63
CA ALA A 499 9.42 10.99 -4.66
C ALA A 499 8.75 10.17 -5.77
N ALA A 500 7.76 9.33 -5.41
CA ALA A 500 6.93 8.60 -6.36
C ALA A 500 6.07 9.54 -7.22
N ALA A 501 5.41 10.54 -6.63
CA ALA A 501 4.63 11.53 -7.39
C ALA A 501 5.51 12.33 -8.37
N HIS A 502 6.71 12.72 -7.93
CA HIS A 502 7.67 13.36 -8.82
C HIS A 502 8.01 12.45 -10.01
N THR A 503 8.36 11.20 -9.72
CA THR A 503 8.71 10.21 -10.75
C THR A 503 7.56 9.90 -11.69
N ALA A 504 6.30 9.89 -11.22
CA ALA A 504 5.13 9.72 -12.08
C ALA A 504 5.00 10.85 -13.11
N GLY A 505 5.29 12.09 -12.72
CA GLY A 505 5.39 13.21 -13.66
C GLY A 505 6.52 13.03 -14.69
N VAL A 506 7.69 12.56 -14.27
CA VAL A 506 8.80 12.26 -15.20
C VAL A 506 8.43 11.14 -16.15
N ALA A 507 7.79 10.08 -15.67
CA ALA A 507 7.30 8.97 -16.48
C ALA A 507 6.29 9.46 -17.53
N ALA A 508 5.38 10.37 -17.18
CA ALA A 508 4.45 10.98 -18.12
C ALA A 508 5.18 11.75 -19.24
N MET A 509 6.22 12.52 -18.92
CA MET A 509 7.06 13.17 -19.95
C MET A 509 7.77 12.16 -20.87
N LEU A 510 8.22 11.03 -20.34
CA LEU A 510 8.82 9.97 -21.16
C LEU A 510 7.79 9.28 -22.05
N LEU A 511 6.55 9.09 -21.58
CA LEU A 511 5.45 8.56 -22.37
C LEU A 511 5.02 9.52 -23.48
N GLU A 512 5.00 10.83 -23.21
CA GLU A 512 4.81 11.87 -24.23
C GLU A 512 5.87 11.73 -25.33
N TRP A 513 7.14 11.68 -24.96
CA TRP A 513 8.23 11.56 -25.92
C TRP A 513 8.18 10.24 -26.70
N GLY A 514 8.01 9.10 -26.02
CA GLY A 514 8.06 7.79 -26.65
C GLY A 514 6.84 7.49 -27.52
N ILE A 515 5.65 7.65 -26.95
CA ILE A 515 4.40 7.17 -27.56
C ILE A 515 3.65 8.30 -28.27
N VAL A 516 3.44 9.44 -27.60
CA VAL A 516 2.64 10.54 -28.19
C VAL A 516 3.36 11.15 -29.40
N HIS A 517 4.67 11.33 -29.31
CA HIS A 517 5.49 11.81 -30.45
C HIS A 517 5.97 10.69 -31.38
N GLY A 518 5.71 9.41 -31.07
CA GLY A 518 6.08 8.27 -31.92
C GLY A 518 7.58 8.03 -32.07
N ASN A 519 8.40 8.40 -31.08
CA ASN A 519 9.84 8.14 -31.10
C ASN A 519 10.20 6.68 -30.76
N ILE A 520 9.29 5.95 -30.09
CA ILE A 520 9.39 4.50 -29.89
C ILE A 520 8.24 3.85 -30.67
N PRO A 521 8.54 3.09 -31.74
CA PRO A 521 7.54 2.52 -32.64
C PRO A 521 6.75 1.35 -32.04
#